data_AF-D2TX52-F1
#
_entry.id   AF-D2TX52-F1
#
_cell.length_a   1.000
_cell.length_b   1.000
_cell.length_c   1.000
_cell.angle_alpha   90.00
_cell.angle_beta   90.00
_cell.angle_gamma   90.00
#
_symmetry.space_group_name_H-M   'P 1'
#
loop_
_entity.id
_entity.type
_entity.pdbx_description
1 polymer ?
#
loop_
_entity_poly.entity_id
_entity_poly.type
_entity_poly.pdbx_seq_one_letter_code
_entity_poly.pdbx_strand_id
1 'polypeptide(L)'
;LAESAKHKRNILKKKENTPLTPHEGNDEKLISNNRKTKIPYQEILQVYNETVGDRLPNAESLNDKRKRAIGKFWKELKNPSVDAARNYFEVFVETANPWYFGENDRGWRASFDYLLRPDTVTKTREGAL
;
A
#
# COMPACT_ATOMS: atom_id res chain seq x y z
N LEU A 1 10.72 65.90 33.33
CA LEU A 1 9.65 64.99 33.81
C LEU A 1 9.61 63.83 32.81
N ALA A 2 10.08 62.61 33.12
CA ALA A 2 9.46 61.60 34.00
C ALA A 2 7.98 61.38 33.61
N GLU A 3 7.44 60.18 33.36
CA GLU A 3 7.83 58.82 33.75
C GLU A 3 7.03 57.77 32.94
N SER A 4 7.69 56.62 32.71
CA SER A 4 7.21 55.23 32.58
C SER A 4 5.71 54.87 32.67
N ALA A 5 5.24 53.94 31.81
CA ALA A 5 4.80 52.58 32.22
C ALA A 5 4.28 51.66 31.06
N LYS A 6 5.10 50.63 30.79
CA LYS A 6 4.85 49.21 30.41
C LYS A 6 3.41 48.71 30.11
N HIS A 7 3.28 47.90 29.05
CA HIS A 7 2.78 46.48 29.01
C HIS A 7 2.71 46.00 27.54
N LYS A 8 3.53 45.05 27.06
CA LYS A 8 3.42 43.57 27.07
C LYS A 8 2.31 42.93 26.20
N ARG A 9 2.77 42.07 25.28
CA ARG A 9 2.19 40.88 24.59
C ARG A 9 1.44 41.15 23.26
N ASN A 10 1.94 40.64 22.12
CA ASN A 10 1.93 39.27 21.56
C ASN A 10 0.59 38.91 20.90
N ILE A 11 0.69 38.25 19.72
CA ILE A 11 -0.31 37.43 18.98
C ILE A 11 -1.57 38.17 18.43
N LEU A 12 -2.09 37.93 17.21
CA LEU A 12 -2.14 36.73 16.38
C LEU A 12 -2.38 37.12 14.89
N LYS A 13 -1.95 36.24 14.00
CA LYS A 13 -2.03 36.31 12.54
C LYS A 13 -3.23 35.47 12.07
N LYS A 14 -3.72 35.78 10.86
CA LYS A 14 -4.49 34.93 9.90
C LYS A 14 -6.02 34.89 9.98
N LYS A 15 -6.61 35.66 9.05
CA LYS A 15 -7.46 35.26 7.91
C LYS A 15 -8.33 34.00 8.05
N GLU A 16 -9.64 34.26 7.97
CA GLU A 16 -10.78 33.41 7.57
C GLU A 16 -10.46 32.50 6.34
N ASN A 17 -11.07 31.33 6.10
CA ASN A 17 -12.49 30.99 6.08
C ASN A 17 -12.72 29.46 6.20
N THR A 18 -13.69 29.09 7.05
CA THR A 18 -14.76 28.05 6.98
C THR A 18 -14.52 26.63 6.42
N PRO A 19 -15.05 25.56 7.06
CA PRO A 19 -14.51 24.20 7.01
C PRO A 19 -15.29 23.24 6.10
N LEU A 20 -14.55 22.37 5.40
CA LEU A 20 -15.05 21.10 4.86
C LEU A 20 -14.06 20.00 5.28
N THR A 21 -14.62 18.88 5.71
CA THR A 21 -14.04 17.65 6.26
C THR A 21 -12.68 17.19 5.68
N PRO A 22 -11.72 16.73 6.52
CA PRO A 22 -10.39 16.33 6.06
C PRO A 22 -10.20 14.81 5.94
N HIS A 23 -10.61 14.14 4.85
CA HIS A 23 -10.18 12.75 4.59
C HIS A 23 -10.06 12.43 3.08
N GLU A 24 -8.89 11.87 2.72
CA GLU A 24 -8.50 11.22 1.45
C GLU A 24 -8.32 12.11 0.19
N GLY A 25 -7.18 12.12 -0.51
CA GLY A 25 -5.98 11.30 -0.39
C GLY A 25 -4.98 11.62 -1.49
N ASN A 26 -4.07 12.58 -1.23
CA ASN A 26 -2.68 12.59 -1.69
C ASN A 26 -2.36 12.22 -3.16
N ASP A 27 -2.97 12.90 -4.12
CA ASP A 27 -2.55 12.91 -5.53
C ASP A 27 -1.28 13.75 -5.78
N GLU A 28 -0.18 13.52 -5.06
CA GLU A 28 1.09 14.17 -5.47
C GLU A 28 2.34 13.52 -4.84
N LYS A 29 2.96 12.56 -5.54
CA LYS A 29 4.44 12.46 -5.49
C LYS A 29 5.10 11.73 -6.66
N LEU A 30 5.47 12.51 -7.67
CA LEU A 30 6.84 12.59 -8.21
C LEU A 30 7.64 11.26 -8.27
N ILE A 31 7.59 10.55 -9.39
CA ILE A 31 8.65 9.58 -9.69
C ILE A 31 9.75 10.32 -10.46
N SER A 32 10.55 11.03 -9.67
CA SER A 32 11.88 11.51 -10.05
C SER A 32 12.71 10.31 -10.49
N ASN A 33 13.11 10.32 -11.77
CA ASN A 33 14.20 9.52 -12.29
C ASN A 33 15.42 9.60 -11.36
N ASN A 34 16.13 8.48 -11.24
CA ASN A 34 17.40 8.28 -10.52
C ASN A 34 17.29 7.99 -9.02
N ARG A 35 17.25 6.70 -8.62
CA ARG A 35 18.07 6.11 -7.54
C ARG A 35 17.97 4.56 -7.57
N LYS A 36 19.14 3.90 -7.52
CA LYS A 36 19.42 2.57 -6.91
C LYS A 36 18.17 1.69 -6.65
N THR A 37 18.03 0.57 -7.36
CA THR A 37 16.99 -0.48 -7.22
C THR A 37 16.43 -0.64 -5.81
N LYS A 38 15.50 0.25 -5.42
CA LYS A 38 14.90 0.26 -4.09
C LYS A 38 13.54 -0.37 -4.27
N ILE A 39 13.31 -1.47 -3.56
CA ILE A 39 12.05 -2.19 -3.62
C ILE A 39 10.94 -1.23 -3.18
N PRO A 40 9.93 -0.96 -4.03
CA PRO A 40 8.85 -0.03 -3.72
C PRO A 40 7.79 -0.72 -2.86
N TYR A 41 8.15 -0.98 -1.59
CA TYR A 41 7.29 -1.73 -0.65
C TYR A 41 5.89 -1.15 -0.51
N GLN A 42 5.78 0.18 -0.47
CA GLN A 42 4.51 0.87 -0.28
C GLN A 42 3.63 0.78 -1.53
N GLU A 43 4.21 1.00 -2.71
CA GLU A 43 3.50 0.86 -3.98
C GLU A 43 2.91 -0.55 -4.14
N ILE A 44 3.67 -1.60 -3.82
CA ILE A 44 3.19 -2.98 -3.95
C ILE A 44 2.02 -3.25 -3.00
N LEU A 45 2.04 -2.68 -1.79
CA LEU A 45 0.93 -2.81 -0.85
C LEU A 45 -0.30 -2.04 -1.34
N GLN A 46 -0.11 -0.83 -1.89
CA GLN A 46 -1.21 -0.04 -2.42
C GLN A 46 -1.84 -0.73 -3.63
N VAL A 47 -1.02 -1.15 -4.59
CA VAL A 47 -1.45 -1.92 -5.77
C VAL A 47 -2.19 -3.19 -5.35
N TYR A 48 -1.71 -3.91 -4.35
CA TYR A 48 -2.44 -5.05 -3.81
C TYR A 48 -3.84 -4.65 -3.35
N ASN A 49 -3.97 -3.61 -2.52
CA ASN A 49 -5.25 -3.15 -2.01
C ASN A 49 -6.20 -2.71 -3.14
N GLU A 50 -5.68 -1.99 -4.13
CA GLU A 50 -6.43 -1.55 -5.32
C GLU A 50 -6.90 -2.73 -6.17
N THR A 51 -6.05 -3.74 -6.38
CA THR A 51 -6.34 -4.90 -7.22
C THR A 51 -7.32 -5.87 -6.56
N VAL A 52 -7.12 -6.17 -5.27
CA VAL A 52 -7.98 -7.14 -4.57
C VAL A 52 -9.30 -6.53 -4.11
N GLY A 53 -9.35 -5.21 -3.92
CA GLY A 53 -10.54 -4.49 -3.46
C GLY A 53 -11.14 -5.11 -2.21
N ASP A 54 -12.45 -5.37 -2.26
CA ASP A 54 -13.21 -6.01 -1.17
C ASP A 54 -13.14 -7.54 -1.17
N ARG A 55 -12.49 -8.18 -2.16
CA ARG A 55 -12.43 -9.64 -2.24
C ARG A 55 -11.48 -10.25 -1.22
N LEU A 56 -10.39 -9.56 -0.88
CA LEU A 56 -9.40 -10.01 0.10
C LEU A 56 -9.14 -8.91 1.14
N PRO A 57 -8.73 -9.29 2.37
CA PRO A 57 -8.45 -8.32 3.42
C PRO A 57 -7.28 -7.41 3.02
N ASN A 58 -7.52 -6.10 3.05
CA ASN A 58 -6.53 -5.10 2.71
C ASN A 58 -5.35 -5.11 3.71
N ALA A 59 -4.17 -4.80 3.20
CA ALA A 59 -2.98 -4.64 4.00
C ALA A 59 -2.83 -3.17 4.41
N GLU A 60 -2.99 -2.87 5.70
CA GLU A 60 -2.86 -1.48 6.19
C GLU A 60 -1.42 -1.09 6.57
N SER A 61 -0.59 -2.06 6.98
CA SER A 61 0.75 -1.78 7.55
C SER A 61 1.87 -2.58 6.90
N LEU A 62 3.00 -1.93 6.62
CA LEU A 62 4.26 -2.58 6.22
C LEU A 62 5.11 -2.96 7.43
N ASN A 63 4.82 -4.11 8.04
CA ASN A 63 5.67 -4.66 9.10
C ASN A 63 6.92 -5.37 8.52
N ASP A 64 7.95 -5.61 9.32
CA ASP A 64 9.21 -6.27 8.90
C ASP A 64 8.97 -7.62 8.21
N LYS A 65 7.98 -8.39 8.68
CA LYS A 65 7.55 -9.63 8.02
C LYS A 65 7.10 -9.38 6.57
N ARG A 66 6.24 -8.38 6.35
CA ARG A 66 5.72 -8.02 5.02
C ARG A 66 6.82 -7.45 4.13
N LYS A 67 7.72 -6.62 4.65
CA LYS A 67 8.91 -6.14 3.90
C LYS A 67 9.78 -7.29 3.43
N ARG A 68 10.00 -8.32 4.27
CA ARG A 68 10.72 -9.53 3.89
C ARG A 68 9.98 -10.34 2.82
N ALA A 69 8.67 -10.51 2.96
CA ALA A 69 7.84 -11.21 1.98
C ALA A 69 7.87 -10.51 0.61
N ILE A 70 7.64 -9.19 0.60
CA ILE A 70 7.75 -8.35 -0.60
C ILE A 70 9.15 -8.45 -1.20
N GLY A 71 10.19 -8.42 -0.37
CA GLY A 71 11.56 -8.52 -0.86
C GLY A 71 11.90 -9.87 -1.51
N LYS A 72 11.25 -10.96 -1.09
CA LYS A 72 11.34 -12.26 -1.77
C LYS A 72 10.55 -12.24 -3.08
N PHE A 73 9.28 -11.84 -3.00
CA PHE A 73 8.41 -11.68 -4.17
C PHE A 73 9.07 -10.85 -5.28
N TRP A 74 9.65 -9.71 -4.93
CA TRP A 74 10.34 -8.82 -5.86
C TRP A 74 11.53 -9.46 -6.58
N LYS A 75 12.22 -10.41 -5.93
CA LYS A 75 13.31 -11.17 -6.55
C LYS A 75 12.81 -12.31 -7.45
N GLU A 76 11.61 -12.84 -7.18
CA GLU A 76 10.96 -13.84 -8.02
C GLU A 76 10.37 -13.24 -9.31
N LEU A 77 10.15 -11.92 -9.34
CA LEU A 77 9.74 -11.20 -10.53
C LEU A 77 10.88 -11.19 -11.56
N LYS A 78 10.62 -11.74 -12.76
CA LYS A 78 11.55 -11.66 -13.90
C LYS A 78 11.93 -10.20 -14.18
N ASN A 79 10.93 -9.32 -14.11
CA ASN A 79 11.09 -7.89 -14.21
C ASN A 79 10.58 -7.23 -12.92
N PRO A 80 11.46 -6.84 -11.99
CA PRO A 80 11.08 -6.21 -10.74
C PRO A 80 10.49 -4.81 -10.97
N SER A 81 9.18 -4.76 -11.22
CA SER A 81 8.41 -3.54 -11.46
C SER A 81 7.09 -3.58 -10.70
N VAL A 82 6.57 -2.40 -10.36
CA VAL A 82 5.26 -2.25 -9.73
C VAL A 82 4.16 -2.81 -10.63
N ASP A 83 4.29 -2.59 -11.95
CA ASP A 83 3.37 -3.12 -12.96
C ASP A 83 3.34 -4.65 -12.98
N ALA A 84 4.50 -5.30 -12.86
CA ALA A 84 4.58 -6.76 -12.78
C ALA A 84 3.93 -7.31 -11.48
N ALA A 85 3.99 -6.54 -10.38
CA ALA A 85 3.28 -6.87 -9.16
C ALA A 85 1.76 -6.74 -9.33
N ARG A 86 1.30 -5.65 -9.96
CA ARG A 86 -0.11 -5.42 -10.28
C ARG A 86 -0.68 -6.55 -11.12
N ASN A 87 -0.06 -6.83 -12.27
CA ASN A 87 -0.49 -7.89 -13.16
C ASN A 87 -0.53 -9.25 -12.44
N TYR A 88 0.44 -9.52 -11.56
CA TYR A 88 0.42 -10.74 -10.75
C TYR A 88 -0.81 -10.82 -9.84
N PHE A 89 -1.13 -9.75 -9.12
CA PHE A 89 -2.32 -9.73 -8.26
C PHE A 89 -3.61 -9.81 -9.07
N GLU A 90 -3.67 -9.16 -10.24
CA GLU A 90 -4.84 -9.19 -11.14
C GLU A 90 -5.08 -10.62 -11.62
N VAL A 91 -4.04 -11.26 -12.16
CA VAL A 91 -4.10 -12.67 -12.58
C VAL A 91 -4.50 -13.57 -11.42
N PHE A 92 -3.97 -13.36 -10.22
CA PHE A 92 -4.40 -14.13 -9.05
C PHE A 92 -5.89 -13.93 -8.77
N VAL A 93 -6.38 -12.70 -8.76
CA VAL A 93 -7.79 -12.41 -8.49
C VAL A 93 -8.72 -13.00 -9.56
N GLU A 94 -8.29 -13.00 -10.82
CA GLU A 94 -9.06 -13.52 -11.96
C GLU A 94 -9.04 -15.05 -12.08
N THR A 95 -7.91 -15.69 -11.73
CA THR A 95 -7.71 -17.13 -11.92
C THR A 95 -7.90 -17.96 -10.65
N ALA A 96 -7.73 -17.36 -9.47
CA ALA A 96 -7.81 -18.13 -8.23
C ALA A 96 -9.21 -18.66 -7.96
N ASN A 97 -9.26 -19.88 -7.41
CA ASN A 97 -10.51 -20.47 -6.96
C ASN A 97 -11.22 -19.62 -5.88
N PRO A 98 -12.57 -19.54 -5.88
CA PRO A 98 -13.37 -18.93 -4.82
C PRO A 98 -12.95 -19.29 -3.38
N TRP A 99 -12.44 -20.52 -3.19
CA TRP A 99 -11.89 -21.00 -1.93
C TRP A 99 -10.81 -20.09 -1.32
N TYR A 100 -9.99 -19.41 -2.15
CA TYR A 100 -8.98 -18.45 -1.68
C TYR A 100 -9.58 -17.15 -1.18
N PHE A 101 -10.82 -16.82 -1.53
CA PHE A 101 -11.50 -15.58 -1.11
C PHE A 101 -12.36 -15.78 0.14
N GLY A 102 -12.32 -16.97 0.75
CA GLY A 102 -13.15 -17.27 1.93
C GLY A 102 -14.44 -17.97 1.60
N GLU A 103 -14.65 -18.39 0.34
CA GLU A 103 -15.79 -19.20 -0.08
C GLU A 103 -15.57 -20.67 0.33
N ASN A 104 -15.43 -20.89 1.64
CA ASN A 104 -15.27 -22.19 2.27
C ASN A 104 -15.90 -22.22 3.66
N ASP A 105 -16.27 -23.41 4.13
CA ASP A 105 -16.88 -23.66 5.44
C ASP A 105 -16.03 -23.17 6.63
N ARG A 106 -14.74 -22.93 6.40
CA ARG A 106 -13.77 -22.55 7.44
C ARG A 106 -13.52 -21.05 7.52
N GLY A 107 -14.10 -20.25 6.62
CA GLY A 107 -13.86 -18.82 6.49
C GLY A 107 -12.39 -18.45 6.22
N TRP A 108 -11.57 -19.40 5.76
CA TRP A 108 -10.16 -19.12 5.47
C TRP A 108 -10.05 -18.40 4.13
N ARG A 109 -9.29 -17.31 4.11
CA ARG A 109 -9.01 -16.53 2.91
C ARG A 109 -7.53 -16.17 2.79
N ALA A 110 -7.08 -15.99 1.57
CA ALA A 110 -5.71 -15.59 1.27
C ALA A 110 -5.44 -14.19 1.82
N SER A 111 -4.38 -14.06 2.61
CA SER A 111 -3.90 -12.76 3.09
C SER A 111 -2.83 -12.21 2.14
N PHE A 112 -2.54 -10.91 2.21
CA PHE A 112 -1.40 -10.31 1.51
C PHE A 112 -0.09 -11.14 1.59
N ASP A 113 0.28 -11.60 2.79
CA ASP A 113 1.47 -12.43 3.02
C ASP A 113 1.45 -13.75 2.22
N TYR A 114 0.25 -14.32 2.01
CA TYR A 114 0.07 -15.56 1.28
C TYR A 114 0.34 -15.38 -0.21
N LEU A 115 -0.15 -14.28 -0.81
CA LEU A 115 0.08 -13.99 -2.23
C LEU A 115 1.56 -13.72 -2.53
N LEU A 116 2.32 -13.23 -1.56
CA LEU A 116 3.76 -12.98 -1.72
C LEU A 116 4.64 -14.21 -1.53
N ARG A 117 4.07 -15.37 -1.16
CA ARG A 117 4.86 -16.60 -1.00
C ARG A 117 5.34 -17.08 -2.37
N PRO A 118 6.60 -17.53 -2.47
CA PRO A 118 7.13 -18.04 -3.73
C PRO A 118 6.29 -19.18 -4.30
N ASP A 119 5.78 -20.07 -3.44
CA ASP A 119 4.87 -21.15 -3.85
C ASP A 119 3.62 -20.62 -4.56
N THR A 120 2.97 -19.60 -4.00
CA THR A 120 1.78 -18.96 -4.58
C THR A 120 2.13 -18.25 -5.89
N VAL A 121 3.29 -17.58 -5.92
CA VAL A 121 3.78 -16.87 -7.11
C VAL A 121 3.95 -17.82 -8.29
N THR A 122 4.62 -18.95 -8.03
CA THR A 122 4.84 -19.98 -9.04
C THR A 122 3.50 -20.60 -9.47
N LYS A 123 2.62 -20.96 -8.54
CA LYS A 123 1.28 -21.49 -8.87
C LYS A 123 0.45 -20.56 -9.74
N THR A 124 0.44 -19.26 -9.43
CA THR A 124 -0.28 -18.25 -10.22
C THR A 124 0.29 -18.17 -11.64
N ARG A 125 1.62 -18.22 -11.79
CA ARG A 125 2.29 -18.19 -13.10
C ARG A 125 2.04 -19.45 -13.92
N GLU A 126 1.94 -20.60 -13.27
CA GLU A 126 1.66 -21.88 -13.90
C GLU A 126 0.16 -22.12 -14.13
N GLY A 127 -0.71 -21.20 -13.68
CA GLY A 127 -2.17 -21.33 -13.80
C GLY A 127 -2.75 -22.47 -12.96
N ALA A 128 -2.08 -22.83 -11.86
CA ALA A 128 -2.43 -23.96 -10.99
C ALA A 128 -3.18 -23.54 -9.71
N LEU A 129 -3.97 -22.45 -9.79
CA LEU A 129 -4.76 -21.90 -8.68
C LEU A 129 -6.23 -22.35 -8.71
#